data_AF-A0A0W0WXS0-F1
#
_entry.id   AF-A0A0W0WXS0-F1
#
_cell.length_a   1.000
_cell.length_b   1.000
_cell.length_c   1.000
_cell.angle_alpha   90.00
_cell.angle_beta   90.00
_cell.angle_gamma   90.00
#
_symmetry.space_group_name_H-M   'P 1'
#
loop_
_entity.id
_entity.type
_entity.pdbx_description
1 polymer ?
#
loop_
_entity_poly.entity_id
_entity_poly.type
_entity_poly.pdbx_seq_one_letter_code
_entity_poly.pdbx_strand_id
1 'polypeptide(L)'
;MPKNQEQPESIHNFAWKLRSLSTEEFDATCLEIKKNPPAMIKSGQDFNSLMIHLSEKRRFDMYQAMKETLPSLINSVMDFNAFSHLSKEQRVELYANLDQKILSFLEDGEDLGKILRYLPPEQGMMLCEKIKIEKPSIIESANDIGLALQFLSEEQCMAIGNILVGLRSAEDLGEIFSSLSPEQITAVCKSIDLSSIQSPKDLGIVFSSLSHEQSVAAYQAMKEKCSSIIRSAEDLGPMLRCLSAKQCGDVCELMRDQLTLLIPSYKELKQVLTSLVFQKHYLEAHGAGLCAAMKKDLLFLLAQEEIDNPPLPEEINSTLHKALKSQVASWSKEYERTMDVHHTHLLKTINDLYDYSASLIIHSEKLHAEQTRAGIAGCQLAIHLKTLLTDEKGRFQPVDATLASDIEKTLEKAYTEMGANRRLGYFHSFLHFIANSLSSLKAWMNRGHPQPSDKTPIGSAGEGYFALSTRQEKVVKIKDALTVIKEHDLHAVPSKTSATSTPELMQEEESKDQPHH
;
A
#
# COMPACT_ATOMS: atom_id res chain seq x y z
N MET A 1 46.64 -29.49 53.63
CA MET A 1 45.69 -28.56 52.98
C MET A 1 45.62 -28.94 51.51
N PRO A 2 44.45 -29.28 50.95
CA PRO A 2 44.35 -29.47 49.51
C PRO A 2 44.66 -28.12 48.85
N LYS A 3 45.49 -28.12 47.81
CA LYS A 3 45.72 -26.95 46.96
C LYS A 3 44.35 -26.42 46.55
N ASN A 4 44.09 -25.12 46.74
CA ASN A 4 42.97 -24.43 46.12
C ASN A 4 42.93 -24.86 44.66
N GLN A 5 41.93 -25.66 44.30
CA GLN A 5 41.56 -25.81 42.90
C GLN A 5 41.05 -24.43 42.51
N GLU A 6 41.94 -23.63 41.92
CA GLU A 6 41.55 -22.42 41.21
C GLU A 6 40.42 -22.85 40.27
N GLN A 7 39.23 -22.29 40.49
CA GLN A 7 38.12 -22.51 39.57
C GLN A 7 38.62 -22.15 38.17
N PRO A 8 38.25 -22.93 37.13
CA PRO A 8 38.66 -22.61 35.77
C PRO A 8 38.24 -21.17 35.46
N GLU A 9 39.23 -20.32 35.18
CA GLU A 9 39.00 -18.91 34.89
C GLU A 9 38.06 -18.83 33.68
N SER A 10 36.89 -18.22 33.86
CA SER A 10 35.92 -18.07 32.77
C SER A 10 36.49 -17.14 31.71
N ILE A 11 36.12 -17.35 30.45
CA ILE A 11 36.59 -16.50 29.35
C ILE A 11 36.22 -15.02 29.55
N HIS A 12 35.07 -14.77 30.20
CA HIS A 12 34.64 -13.43 30.55
C HIS A 12 35.58 -12.79 31.58
N ASN A 13 35.95 -13.52 32.63
CA ASN A 13 36.90 -13.01 33.64
C ASN A 13 38.25 -12.72 33.01
N PHE A 14 38.73 -13.60 32.12
CA PHE A 14 39.97 -13.41 31.39
C PHE A 14 39.92 -12.18 30.47
N ALA A 15 38.82 -11.99 29.73
CA ALA A 15 38.62 -10.81 28.90
C ALA A 15 38.59 -9.50 29.71
N TRP A 16 37.93 -9.51 30.87
CA TRP A 16 37.93 -8.36 31.79
C TRP A 16 39.32 -8.06 32.34
N LYS A 17 40.07 -9.10 32.71
CA LYS A 17 41.47 -8.96 33.14
C LYS A 17 42.31 -8.30 32.04
N LEU A 18 42.27 -8.83 30.82
CA LEU A 18 42.98 -8.27 29.67
C LEU A 18 42.61 -6.80 29.39
N ARG A 19 41.34 -6.42 29.60
CA ARG A 19 40.89 -5.04 29.46
C ARG A 19 41.51 -4.12 30.53
N SER A 20 41.74 -4.62 31.74
CA SER A 20 42.29 -3.84 32.85
C SER A 20 43.82 -3.67 32.84
N LEU A 21 44.54 -4.50 32.07
CA LEU A 21 46.00 -4.43 31.98
C LEU A 21 46.50 -3.08 31.45
N SER A 22 47.71 -2.68 31.82
CA SER A 22 48.45 -1.63 31.11
C SER A 22 48.79 -2.06 29.67
N THR A 23 49.33 -1.17 28.85
CA THR A 23 49.72 -1.52 27.47
C THR A 23 50.85 -2.54 27.49
N GLU A 24 51.86 -2.32 28.33
CA GLU A 24 53.04 -3.17 28.45
C GLU A 24 52.68 -4.57 28.98
N GLU A 25 51.79 -4.66 29.96
CA GLU A 25 51.30 -5.95 30.49
C GLU A 25 50.45 -6.69 29.46
N PHE A 26 49.62 -5.98 28.70
CA PHE A 26 48.81 -6.57 27.65
C PHE A 26 49.68 -7.12 26.51
N ASP A 27 50.70 -6.38 26.09
CA ASP A 27 51.64 -6.80 25.04
C ASP A 27 52.44 -8.04 25.49
N ALA A 28 52.92 -8.05 26.74
CA ALA A 28 53.58 -9.21 27.33
C ALA A 28 52.65 -10.43 27.37
N THR A 29 51.38 -10.23 27.73
CA THR A 29 50.36 -11.29 27.74
C THR A 29 50.10 -11.81 26.33
N CYS A 30 50.05 -10.94 25.31
CA CYS A 30 49.90 -11.35 23.91
C CYS A 30 51.09 -12.20 23.43
N LEU A 31 52.32 -11.87 23.82
CA LEU A 31 53.50 -12.70 23.52
C LEU A 31 53.44 -14.07 24.19
N GLU A 32 52.88 -14.16 25.38
CA GLU A 32 52.65 -15.43 26.08
C GLU A 32 51.56 -16.25 25.39
N ILE A 33 50.41 -15.64 25.07
CA ILE A 33 49.30 -16.27 24.33
C ILE A 33 49.78 -16.83 23.00
N LYS A 34 50.63 -16.09 22.27
CA LYS A 34 51.20 -16.53 21.00
C LYS A 34 52.02 -17.81 21.14
N LYS A 35 52.71 -18.00 22.27
CA LYS A 35 53.50 -19.21 22.54
C LYS A 35 52.61 -20.34 23.05
N ASN A 36 51.69 -20.01 23.95
CA ASN A 36 50.83 -20.95 24.66
C ASN A 36 49.40 -20.39 24.71
N PRO A 37 48.56 -20.67 23.69
CA PRO A 37 47.18 -20.23 23.68
C PRO A 37 46.43 -20.70 24.94
N PRO A 38 45.65 -19.82 25.60
CA PRO A 38 44.91 -20.20 26.81
C PRO A 38 43.95 -21.36 26.55
N ALA A 39 43.98 -22.37 27.41
CA ALA A 39 43.14 -23.57 27.29
C ALA A 39 41.61 -23.29 27.35
N MET A 40 41.22 -22.10 27.78
CA MET A 40 39.83 -21.64 27.79
C MET A 40 39.32 -21.19 26.41
N ILE A 41 40.22 -20.89 25.46
CA ILE A 41 39.87 -20.49 24.09
C ILE A 41 39.91 -21.74 23.21
N LYS A 42 38.77 -22.42 23.07
CA LYS A 42 38.68 -23.72 22.38
C LYS A 42 37.97 -23.65 21.04
N SER A 43 37.31 -22.54 20.75
CA SER A 43 36.47 -22.34 19.58
C SER A 43 36.59 -20.92 19.03
N GLY A 44 36.07 -20.70 17.83
CA GLY A 44 35.93 -19.36 17.28
C GLY A 44 34.99 -18.49 18.14
N GLN A 45 33.99 -19.11 18.77
CA GLN A 45 33.06 -18.42 19.67
C GLN A 45 33.73 -17.91 20.94
N ASP A 46 34.63 -18.71 21.50
CA ASP A 46 35.45 -18.31 22.63
C ASP A 46 36.33 -17.11 22.25
N PHE A 47 37.02 -17.19 21.11
CA PHE A 47 37.82 -16.07 20.61
C PHE A 47 36.96 -14.81 20.41
N ASN A 48 35.77 -14.93 19.85
CA ASN A 48 34.86 -13.79 19.71
C ASN A 48 34.45 -13.19 21.06
N SER A 49 34.14 -14.03 22.05
CA SER A 49 33.79 -13.62 23.42
C SER A 49 34.95 -12.90 24.13
N LEU A 50 36.19 -13.26 23.80
CA LEU A 50 37.37 -12.52 24.25
C LEU A 50 37.44 -11.13 23.61
N MET A 51 37.24 -11.06 22.29
CA MET A 51 37.44 -9.86 21.48
C MET A 51 36.42 -8.76 21.76
N ILE A 52 35.18 -9.10 22.12
CA ILE A 52 34.10 -8.13 22.31
C ILE A 52 34.43 -7.07 23.38
N HIS A 53 35.23 -7.42 24.40
CA HIS A 53 35.57 -6.54 25.52
C HIS A 53 36.86 -5.72 25.31
N LEU A 54 37.58 -5.96 24.21
CA LEU A 54 38.84 -5.29 23.91
C LEU A 54 38.62 -4.03 23.04
N SER A 55 39.50 -3.03 23.18
CA SER A 55 39.56 -1.88 22.26
C SER A 55 40.08 -2.31 20.88
N GLU A 56 39.85 -1.49 19.85
CA GLU A 56 40.28 -1.80 18.48
C GLU A 56 41.78 -2.14 18.37
N LYS A 57 42.65 -1.33 18.98
CA LYS A 57 44.09 -1.61 19.04
C LYS A 57 44.39 -2.96 19.71
N ARG A 58 43.76 -3.25 20.86
CA ARG A 58 43.97 -4.51 21.58
C ARG A 58 43.42 -5.72 20.83
N ARG A 59 42.32 -5.56 20.08
CA ARG A 59 41.80 -6.59 19.17
C ARG A 59 42.83 -6.91 18.09
N PHE A 60 43.46 -5.89 17.51
CA PHE A 60 44.52 -6.10 16.52
C PHE A 60 45.68 -6.92 17.09
N ASP A 61 46.20 -6.52 18.25
CA ASP A 61 47.33 -7.19 18.90
C ASP A 61 46.97 -8.63 19.33
N MET A 62 45.76 -8.84 19.86
CA MET A 62 45.23 -10.17 20.21
C MET A 62 45.10 -11.07 18.99
N TYR A 63 44.60 -10.54 17.86
CA TYR A 63 44.58 -11.27 16.60
C TYR A 63 45.99 -11.66 16.16
N GLN A 64 46.97 -10.74 16.20
CA GLN A 64 48.36 -11.07 15.84
C GLN A 64 48.97 -12.17 16.73
N ALA A 65 48.58 -12.23 18.00
CA ALA A 65 48.99 -13.29 18.91
C ALA A 65 48.36 -14.64 18.55
N MET A 66 47.10 -14.65 18.12
CA MET A 66 46.32 -15.87 17.93
C MET A 66 46.23 -16.35 16.48
N LYS A 67 46.64 -15.56 15.48
CA LYS A 67 46.33 -15.80 14.06
C LYS A 67 46.80 -17.15 13.50
N GLU A 68 47.89 -17.71 14.03
CA GLU A 68 48.40 -19.03 13.61
C GLU A 68 47.55 -20.18 14.20
N THR A 69 46.97 -19.97 15.38
CA THR A 69 46.14 -20.95 16.09
C THR A 69 44.68 -20.86 15.66
N LEU A 70 44.21 -19.65 15.33
CA LEU A 70 42.80 -19.35 15.07
C LEU A 70 42.16 -20.23 13.98
N PRO A 71 42.82 -20.57 12.86
CA PRO A 71 42.27 -21.49 11.87
C PRO A 71 41.90 -22.88 12.43
N SER A 72 42.62 -23.35 13.44
CA SER A 72 42.35 -24.65 14.09
C SER A 72 41.19 -24.60 15.09
N LEU A 73 40.81 -23.39 15.55
CA LEU A 73 39.68 -23.17 16.45
C LEU A 73 38.35 -23.06 15.71
N ILE A 74 38.39 -22.84 14.39
CA ILE A 74 37.21 -22.72 13.54
C ILE A 74 36.89 -24.09 12.94
N ASN A 75 35.91 -24.77 13.54
CA ASN A 75 35.55 -26.15 13.17
C ASN A 75 34.08 -26.28 12.74
N SER A 76 33.33 -25.18 12.73
CA SER A 76 31.93 -25.12 12.34
C SER A 76 31.58 -23.75 11.75
N VAL A 77 30.42 -23.66 11.10
CA VAL A 77 29.85 -22.37 10.64
C VAL A 77 29.67 -21.40 11.80
N MET A 78 29.31 -21.89 12.99
CA MET A 78 29.10 -21.05 14.16
C MET A 78 30.39 -20.40 14.69
N ASP A 79 31.55 -20.99 14.40
CA ASP A 79 32.86 -20.44 14.76
C ASP A 79 33.31 -19.28 13.87
N PHE A 80 32.64 -19.04 12.72
CA PHE A 80 32.91 -17.86 11.89
C PHE A 80 32.59 -16.54 12.61
N ASN A 81 31.89 -16.59 13.75
CA ASN A 81 31.75 -15.41 14.61
C ASN A 81 33.10 -14.85 15.09
N ALA A 82 34.20 -15.61 15.04
CA ALA A 82 35.56 -15.12 15.26
C ALA A 82 35.93 -13.92 14.36
N PHE A 83 35.27 -13.76 13.21
CA PHE A 83 35.48 -12.67 12.26
C PHE A 83 34.82 -11.35 12.69
N SER A 84 33.87 -11.37 13.63
CA SER A 84 32.99 -10.22 13.94
C SER A 84 33.77 -8.95 14.35
N HIS A 85 34.92 -9.13 14.99
CA HIS A 85 35.73 -8.05 15.54
C HIS A 85 37.08 -7.86 14.82
N LEU A 86 37.24 -8.47 13.65
CA LEU A 86 38.42 -8.36 12.80
C LEU A 86 38.25 -7.25 11.75
N SER A 87 39.34 -6.57 11.38
CA SER A 87 39.39 -5.63 10.25
C SER A 87 39.21 -6.34 8.90
N LYS A 88 38.95 -5.59 7.82
CA LYS A 88 38.81 -6.17 6.47
C LYS A 88 40.05 -7.00 6.10
N GLU A 89 41.25 -6.48 6.37
CA GLU A 89 42.54 -7.11 6.05
C GLU A 89 42.76 -8.39 6.86
N GLN A 90 42.40 -8.39 8.15
CA GLN A 90 42.52 -9.56 9.02
C GLN A 90 41.54 -10.67 8.61
N ARG A 91 40.32 -10.31 8.20
CA ARG A 91 39.35 -11.28 7.66
C ARG A 91 39.88 -11.92 6.39
N VAL A 92 40.52 -11.13 5.51
CA VAL A 92 41.15 -11.63 4.29
C VAL A 92 42.23 -12.65 4.59
N GLU A 93 43.15 -12.32 5.50
CA GLU A 93 44.25 -13.20 5.92
C GLU A 93 43.72 -14.49 6.58
N LEU A 94 42.77 -14.39 7.51
CA LEU A 94 42.21 -15.56 8.20
C LEU A 94 41.44 -16.47 7.23
N TYR A 95 40.66 -15.90 6.31
CA TYR A 95 39.94 -16.67 5.30
C TYR A 95 40.90 -17.48 4.40
N ALA A 96 42.02 -16.89 3.98
CA ALA A 96 43.01 -17.59 3.16
C ALA A 96 43.55 -18.86 3.85
N ASN A 97 43.65 -18.85 5.18
CA ASN A 97 44.06 -20.02 5.98
C ASN A 97 42.95 -21.07 6.17
N LEU A 98 41.69 -20.73 5.87
CA LEU A 98 40.52 -21.60 6.00
C LEU A 98 40.01 -22.15 4.67
N ASP A 99 40.50 -21.64 3.54
CA ASP A 99 39.96 -21.89 2.20
C ASP A 99 39.72 -23.38 1.88
N GLN A 100 40.62 -24.27 2.31
CA GLN A 100 40.49 -25.71 2.05
C GLN A 100 39.41 -26.40 2.90
N LYS A 101 39.04 -25.84 4.06
CA LYS A 101 38.10 -26.47 5.01
C LYS A 101 36.70 -25.89 4.93
N ILE A 102 36.53 -24.68 4.40
CA ILE A 102 35.23 -23.99 4.41
C ILE A 102 34.10 -24.83 3.81
N LEU A 103 34.34 -25.49 2.69
CA LEU A 103 33.32 -26.31 2.03
C LEU A 103 32.86 -27.52 2.87
N SER A 104 33.70 -27.98 3.79
CA SER A 104 33.35 -29.07 4.72
C SER A 104 32.39 -28.62 5.82
N PHE A 105 32.30 -27.32 6.08
CA PHE A 105 31.39 -26.76 7.09
C PHE A 105 30.00 -26.47 6.55
N LEU A 106 29.86 -26.30 5.23
CA LEU A 106 28.61 -25.86 4.62
C LEU A 106 27.68 -27.05 4.37
N GLU A 107 26.50 -27.08 4.97
CA GLU A 107 25.49 -28.10 4.66
C GLU A 107 24.43 -27.58 3.68
N ASP A 108 24.04 -26.31 3.81
CA ASP A 108 22.96 -25.68 3.05
C ASP A 108 23.21 -24.19 2.76
N GLY A 109 22.24 -23.54 2.11
CA GLY A 109 22.29 -22.11 1.80
C GLY A 109 22.32 -21.20 3.04
N GLU A 110 21.72 -21.63 4.16
CA GLU A 110 21.73 -20.84 5.41
C GLU A 110 23.15 -20.76 5.98
N ASP A 111 23.86 -21.89 5.99
CA ASP A 111 25.26 -21.97 6.39
C ASP A 111 26.15 -21.09 5.51
N LEU A 112 25.89 -21.08 4.20
CA LEU A 112 26.60 -20.22 3.26
C LEU A 112 26.40 -18.75 3.64
N GLY A 113 25.16 -18.32 3.88
CA GLY A 113 24.87 -16.94 4.26
C GLY A 113 25.53 -16.52 5.58
N LYS A 114 25.55 -17.42 6.57
CA LYS A 114 26.24 -17.18 7.86
C LYS A 114 27.74 -16.93 7.67
N ILE A 115 28.40 -17.68 6.79
CA ILE A 115 29.82 -17.46 6.46
C ILE A 115 29.98 -16.15 5.68
N LEU A 116 29.22 -15.97 4.59
CA LEU A 116 29.33 -14.82 3.69
C LEU A 116 29.17 -13.49 4.40
N ARG A 117 28.29 -13.40 5.41
CA ARG A 117 28.12 -12.19 6.25
C ARG A 117 29.45 -11.63 6.77
N TYR A 118 30.40 -12.50 7.08
CA TYR A 118 31.68 -12.11 7.64
C TYR A 118 32.75 -11.81 6.59
N LEU A 119 32.52 -12.20 5.34
CA LEU A 119 33.50 -12.05 4.28
C LEU A 119 33.37 -10.70 3.57
N PRO A 120 34.50 -10.07 3.19
CA PRO A 120 34.53 -9.04 2.17
C PRO A 120 33.80 -9.49 0.90
N PRO A 121 33.13 -8.59 0.16
CA PRO A 121 32.43 -8.92 -1.08
C PRO A 121 33.27 -9.74 -2.06
N GLU A 122 34.55 -9.39 -2.22
CA GLU A 122 35.46 -10.06 -3.15
C GLU A 122 35.72 -11.53 -2.78
N GLN A 123 35.84 -11.82 -1.48
CA GLN A 123 36.00 -13.20 -0.99
C GLN A 123 34.69 -13.97 -1.00
N GLY A 124 33.58 -13.29 -0.73
CA GLY A 124 32.25 -13.86 -0.87
C GLY A 124 32.00 -14.34 -2.30
N MET A 125 32.34 -13.53 -3.31
CA MET A 125 32.25 -13.91 -4.72
C MET A 125 33.09 -15.16 -5.04
N MET A 126 34.35 -15.21 -4.60
CA MET A 126 35.22 -16.37 -4.81
C MET A 126 34.66 -17.65 -4.16
N LEU A 127 34.13 -17.54 -2.93
CA LEU A 127 33.49 -18.66 -2.25
C LEU A 127 32.27 -19.16 -3.02
N CYS A 128 31.43 -18.25 -3.50
CA CYS A 128 30.23 -18.61 -4.26
C CYS A 128 30.57 -19.31 -5.58
N GLU A 129 31.59 -18.84 -6.31
CA GLU A 129 32.08 -19.53 -7.52
C GLU A 129 32.68 -20.91 -7.20
N LYS A 130 33.42 -21.03 -6.09
CA LYS A 130 33.93 -22.33 -5.62
C LYS A 130 32.80 -23.31 -5.30
N ILE A 131 31.72 -22.85 -4.65
CA ILE A 131 30.56 -23.67 -4.31
C ILE A 131 29.84 -24.17 -5.55
N LYS A 132 29.65 -23.32 -6.58
CA LYS A 132 29.04 -23.76 -7.85
C LYS A 132 29.76 -24.95 -8.48
N ILE A 133 31.09 -24.98 -8.38
CA ILE A 133 31.93 -26.00 -9.01
C ILE A 133 32.03 -27.25 -8.12
N GLU A 134 32.34 -27.06 -6.85
CA GLU A 134 32.74 -28.16 -5.95
C GLU A 134 31.57 -28.74 -5.15
N LYS A 135 30.54 -27.94 -4.84
CA LYS A 135 29.40 -28.37 -4.01
C LYS A 135 28.10 -27.64 -4.38
N PRO A 136 27.60 -27.80 -5.62
CA PRO A 136 26.44 -27.07 -6.12
C PRO A 136 25.15 -27.34 -5.33
N SER A 137 25.06 -28.47 -4.61
CA SER A 137 23.89 -28.83 -3.78
C SER A 137 23.60 -27.84 -2.65
N ILE A 138 24.57 -26.98 -2.27
CA ILE A 138 24.37 -25.93 -1.25
C ILE A 138 23.40 -24.85 -1.74
N ILE A 139 23.34 -24.62 -3.05
CA ILE A 139 22.56 -23.55 -3.68
C ILE A 139 21.68 -24.13 -4.81
N GLU A 140 21.12 -25.31 -4.57
CA GLU A 140 20.36 -26.04 -5.59
C GLU A 140 18.99 -25.41 -5.86
N SER A 141 18.37 -24.83 -4.82
CA SER A 141 17.04 -24.24 -4.89
C SER A 141 17.04 -22.71 -4.71
N ALA A 142 15.95 -22.08 -5.15
CA ALA A 142 15.68 -20.67 -4.90
C ALA A 142 15.62 -20.33 -3.41
N ASN A 143 15.04 -21.23 -2.60
CA ASN A 143 15.05 -21.09 -1.15
C ASN A 143 16.48 -21.07 -0.56
N ASP A 144 17.39 -21.95 -1.02
CA ASP A 144 18.78 -21.95 -0.55
C ASP A 144 19.48 -20.62 -0.84
N ILE A 145 19.24 -20.06 -2.03
CA ILE A 145 19.77 -18.75 -2.42
C ILE A 145 19.18 -17.64 -1.54
N GLY A 146 17.86 -17.67 -1.30
CA GLY A 146 17.18 -16.75 -0.37
C GLY A 146 17.79 -16.79 1.04
N LEU A 147 17.98 -18.00 1.59
CA LEU A 147 18.61 -18.21 2.90
C LEU A 147 20.07 -17.78 2.95
N ALA A 148 20.81 -17.90 1.83
CA ALA A 148 22.18 -17.39 1.77
C ALA A 148 22.22 -15.85 1.77
N LEU A 149 21.32 -15.21 1.01
CA LEU A 149 21.29 -13.76 0.82
C LEU A 149 20.72 -13.01 2.04
N GLN A 150 19.82 -13.59 2.83
CA GLN A 150 19.16 -12.90 3.95
C GLN A 150 20.14 -12.37 5.03
N PHE A 151 21.33 -12.98 5.17
CA PHE A 151 22.32 -12.58 6.16
C PHE A 151 23.26 -11.46 5.72
N LEU A 152 23.12 -10.99 4.48
CA LEU A 152 24.09 -10.13 3.82
C LEU A 152 23.68 -8.67 3.82
N SER A 153 24.68 -7.79 3.81
CA SER A 153 24.43 -6.36 3.57
C SER A 153 24.00 -6.11 2.12
N GLU A 154 23.43 -4.93 1.85
CA GLU A 154 23.09 -4.50 0.49
C GLU A 154 24.28 -4.56 -0.47
N GLU A 155 25.46 -4.14 -0.01
CA GLU A 155 26.71 -4.17 -0.79
C GLU A 155 27.10 -5.61 -1.15
N GLN A 156 26.99 -6.53 -0.20
CA GLN A 156 27.26 -7.95 -0.44
C GLN A 156 26.24 -8.56 -1.39
N CYS A 157 24.94 -8.32 -1.19
CA CYS A 157 23.88 -8.77 -2.10
C CYS A 157 24.11 -8.27 -3.53
N MET A 158 24.53 -7.02 -3.71
CA MET A 158 24.83 -6.47 -5.02
C MET A 158 26.04 -7.15 -5.68
N ALA A 159 27.09 -7.47 -4.90
CA ALA A 159 28.29 -8.11 -5.41
C ALA A 159 28.06 -9.58 -5.79
N ILE A 160 27.31 -10.33 -4.97
CA ILE A 160 27.17 -11.78 -5.15
C ILE A 160 25.84 -12.21 -5.74
N GLY A 161 24.85 -11.32 -5.85
CA GLY A 161 23.51 -11.64 -6.34
C GLY A 161 23.56 -12.34 -7.69
N ASN A 162 24.28 -11.80 -8.67
CA ASN A 162 24.49 -12.46 -9.96
C ASN A 162 25.13 -13.84 -9.92
N ILE A 163 25.98 -14.06 -8.92
CA ILE A 163 26.69 -15.32 -8.79
C ILE A 163 25.72 -16.36 -8.27
N LEU A 164 25.05 -16.07 -7.16
CA LEU A 164 24.16 -17.05 -6.53
C LEU A 164 22.86 -17.25 -7.28
N VAL A 165 22.39 -16.22 -7.98
CA VAL A 165 21.09 -16.22 -8.61
C VAL A 165 21.21 -16.76 -10.04
N GLY A 166 21.23 -18.08 -10.17
CA GLY A 166 20.92 -18.77 -11.42
C GLY A 166 19.41 -18.80 -11.64
N LEU A 167 18.76 -17.66 -11.89
CA LEU A 167 17.30 -17.57 -12.05
C LEU A 167 16.82 -18.55 -13.12
N ARG A 168 15.95 -19.50 -12.74
CA ARG A 168 15.32 -20.39 -13.71
C ARG A 168 13.91 -19.95 -14.05
N SER A 169 13.20 -19.26 -13.13
CA SER A 169 11.85 -18.75 -13.40
C SER A 169 11.44 -17.54 -12.55
N ALA A 170 10.21 -17.07 -12.75
CA ALA A 170 9.57 -16.03 -11.95
C ALA A 170 9.23 -16.52 -10.53
N GLU A 171 8.88 -17.81 -10.40
CA GLU A 171 8.66 -18.46 -9.11
C GLU A 171 9.93 -18.44 -8.26
N ASP A 172 11.08 -18.81 -8.82
CA ASP A 172 12.37 -18.77 -8.11
C ASP A 172 12.67 -17.36 -7.57
N LEU A 173 12.42 -16.33 -8.39
CA LEU A 173 12.66 -14.95 -8.00
C LEU A 173 11.74 -14.53 -6.85
N GLY A 174 10.46 -14.90 -6.93
CA GLY A 174 9.49 -14.67 -5.87
C GLY A 174 9.88 -15.36 -4.56
N GLU A 175 10.36 -16.60 -4.64
CA GLU A 175 10.84 -17.37 -3.48
C GLU A 175 12.08 -16.72 -2.86
N ILE A 176 13.09 -16.38 -3.66
CA ILE A 176 14.30 -15.67 -3.19
C ILE A 176 13.90 -14.38 -2.48
N PHE A 177 13.08 -13.53 -3.11
CA PHE A 177 12.68 -12.24 -2.57
C PHE A 177 11.86 -12.36 -1.28
N SER A 178 11.10 -13.44 -1.10
CA SER A 178 10.31 -13.65 0.11
C SER A 178 11.18 -13.73 1.38
N SER A 179 12.45 -14.17 1.26
CA SER A 179 13.42 -14.25 2.35
C SER A 179 14.20 -12.95 2.61
N LEU A 180 14.02 -11.91 1.79
CA LEU A 180 14.88 -10.71 1.79
C LEU A 180 14.18 -9.48 2.34
N SER A 181 14.96 -8.57 2.94
CA SER A 181 14.48 -7.23 3.28
C SER A 181 14.21 -6.39 2.02
N PRO A 182 13.37 -5.34 2.09
CA PRO A 182 13.15 -4.41 0.97
C PRO A 182 14.44 -3.83 0.37
N GLU A 183 15.43 -3.52 1.21
CA GLU A 183 16.73 -3.00 0.81
C GLU A 183 17.56 -4.05 0.07
N GLN A 184 17.56 -5.30 0.57
CA GLN A 184 18.21 -6.43 -0.08
C GLN A 184 17.58 -6.74 -1.44
N ILE A 185 16.25 -6.72 -1.56
CA ILE A 185 15.55 -6.90 -2.86
C ILE A 185 16.05 -5.85 -3.86
N THR A 186 16.14 -4.58 -3.44
CA THR A 186 16.62 -3.50 -4.30
C THR A 186 18.06 -3.74 -4.75
N ALA A 187 18.93 -4.22 -3.87
CA ALA A 187 20.32 -4.56 -4.20
C ALA A 187 20.41 -5.76 -5.16
N VAL A 188 19.61 -6.80 -4.93
CA VAL A 188 19.57 -8.00 -5.77
C VAL A 188 19.06 -7.63 -7.16
N CYS A 189 17.93 -6.92 -7.30
CA CYS A 189 17.38 -6.46 -8.59
C CYS A 189 18.38 -5.65 -9.44
N LYS A 190 19.29 -4.90 -8.81
CA LYS A 190 20.33 -4.13 -9.51
C LYS A 190 21.47 -4.99 -10.04
N SER A 191 21.69 -6.15 -9.43
CA SER A 191 22.74 -7.07 -9.86
C SER A 191 22.20 -8.04 -10.92
N ILE A 192 21.05 -8.67 -10.68
CA ILE A 192 20.53 -9.78 -11.48
C ILE A 192 20.00 -9.38 -12.87
N ASP A 193 20.15 -10.29 -13.83
CA ASP A 193 19.43 -10.21 -15.10
C ASP A 193 17.96 -10.62 -14.92
N LEU A 194 17.04 -9.68 -15.12
CA LEU A 194 15.60 -9.91 -15.04
C LEU A 194 15.00 -10.39 -16.37
N SER A 195 15.80 -10.99 -17.27
CA SER A 195 15.35 -11.52 -18.56
C SER A 195 14.37 -12.70 -18.44
N SER A 196 14.38 -13.43 -17.31
CA SER A 196 13.43 -14.51 -17.00
C SER A 196 11.99 -14.01 -16.84
N ILE A 197 11.80 -12.75 -16.44
CA ILE A 197 10.49 -12.11 -16.34
C ILE A 197 10.11 -11.59 -17.73
N GLN A 198 9.18 -12.26 -18.42
CA GLN A 198 8.85 -11.95 -19.82
C GLN A 198 7.41 -11.50 -20.00
N SER A 199 6.54 -11.83 -19.05
CA SER A 199 5.12 -11.58 -19.14
C SER A 199 4.56 -10.91 -17.89
N PRO A 200 3.38 -10.27 -17.97
CA PRO A 200 2.72 -9.71 -16.78
C PRO A 200 2.33 -10.78 -15.76
N LYS A 201 2.12 -12.02 -16.21
CA LYS A 201 1.89 -13.16 -15.33
C LYS A 201 3.12 -13.47 -14.48
N ASP A 202 4.31 -13.40 -15.07
CA ASP A 202 5.59 -13.61 -14.35
C ASP A 202 5.76 -12.56 -13.25
N LEU A 203 5.48 -11.29 -13.55
CA LEU A 203 5.46 -10.22 -12.54
C LEU A 203 4.47 -10.55 -11.41
N GLY A 204 3.26 -10.99 -11.78
CA GLY A 204 2.25 -11.40 -10.81
C GLY A 204 2.74 -12.51 -9.89
N ILE A 205 3.39 -13.54 -10.44
CA ILE A 205 3.97 -14.65 -9.69
C ILE A 205 5.01 -14.14 -8.69
N VAL A 206 5.97 -13.32 -9.13
CA VAL A 206 7.00 -12.74 -8.25
C VAL A 206 6.36 -12.00 -7.09
N PHE A 207 5.44 -11.10 -7.36
CA PHE A 207 4.83 -10.25 -6.33
C PHE A 207 3.89 -11.01 -5.39
N SER A 208 3.28 -12.11 -5.83
CA SER A 208 2.35 -12.90 -5.02
C SER A 208 3.02 -13.54 -3.79
N SER A 209 4.32 -13.77 -3.85
CA SER A 209 5.13 -14.35 -2.76
C SER A 209 5.63 -13.32 -1.75
N LEU A 210 5.38 -12.03 -1.97
CA LEU A 210 6.00 -10.94 -1.21
C LEU A 210 5.04 -10.35 -0.17
N SER A 211 5.62 -9.79 0.90
CA SER A 211 4.93 -8.84 1.76
C SER A 211 4.63 -7.55 1.00
N HIS A 212 3.82 -6.69 1.60
CA HIS A 212 3.51 -5.38 1.04
C HIS A 212 4.77 -4.51 0.83
N GLU A 213 5.62 -4.41 1.85
CA GLU A 213 6.85 -3.62 1.82
C GLU A 213 7.84 -4.18 0.80
N GLN A 214 7.95 -5.50 0.72
CA GLN A 214 8.76 -6.20 -0.28
C GLN A 214 8.23 -5.96 -1.70
N SER A 215 6.92 -6.00 -1.94
CA SER A 215 6.34 -5.71 -3.27
C SER A 215 6.62 -4.28 -3.73
N VAL A 216 6.53 -3.30 -2.83
CA VAL A 216 6.85 -1.90 -3.16
C VAL A 216 8.30 -1.76 -3.59
N ALA A 217 9.23 -2.33 -2.82
CA ALA A 217 10.65 -2.29 -3.16
C ALA A 217 10.97 -3.04 -4.45
N ALA A 218 10.41 -4.24 -4.62
CA ALA A 218 10.54 -5.04 -5.84
C ALA A 218 10.02 -4.27 -7.06
N TYR A 219 8.84 -3.66 -6.97
CA TYR A 219 8.28 -2.87 -8.07
C TYR A 219 9.15 -1.66 -8.41
N GLN A 220 9.61 -0.91 -7.41
CA GLN A 220 10.48 0.25 -7.63
C GLN A 220 11.80 -0.16 -8.30
N ALA A 221 12.41 -1.24 -7.83
CA ALA A 221 13.66 -1.74 -8.39
C ALA A 221 13.48 -2.31 -9.81
N MET A 222 12.33 -2.89 -10.12
CA MET A 222 12.00 -3.45 -11.44
C MET A 222 11.21 -2.49 -12.34
N LYS A 223 11.09 -1.20 -11.98
CA LYS A 223 10.15 -0.26 -12.63
C LYS A 223 10.29 -0.21 -14.15
N GLU A 224 11.51 -0.14 -14.67
CA GLU A 224 11.77 -0.11 -16.11
C GLU A 224 11.33 -1.41 -16.79
N LYS A 225 11.63 -2.56 -16.16
CA LYS A 225 11.22 -3.88 -16.62
C LYS A 225 9.69 -4.03 -16.62
N CYS A 226 9.03 -3.64 -15.53
CA CYS A 226 7.56 -3.61 -15.42
C CYS A 226 6.94 -2.78 -16.55
N SER A 227 7.48 -1.58 -16.80
CA SER A 227 7.01 -0.67 -17.87
C SER A 227 7.18 -1.29 -19.26
N SER A 228 8.23 -2.08 -19.47
CA SER A 228 8.50 -2.75 -20.74
C SER A 228 7.57 -3.94 -21.01
N ILE A 229 7.05 -4.57 -19.95
CA ILE A 229 6.17 -5.75 -20.00
C ILE A 229 4.70 -5.32 -20.05
N ILE A 230 4.30 -4.35 -19.23
CA ILE A 230 2.93 -3.88 -19.10
C ILE A 230 2.72 -2.73 -20.10
N ARG A 231 2.26 -3.05 -21.30
CA ARG A 231 2.11 -2.08 -22.40
C ARG A 231 0.65 -1.70 -22.66
N SER A 232 -0.28 -2.46 -22.10
CA SER A 232 -1.71 -2.27 -22.27
C SER A 232 -2.49 -2.58 -20.99
N ALA A 233 -3.76 -2.17 -20.96
CA ALA A 233 -4.72 -2.59 -19.95
C ALA A 233 -4.90 -4.11 -19.87
N GLU A 234 -4.76 -4.82 -20.99
CA GLU A 234 -4.86 -6.29 -21.01
C GLU A 234 -3.72 -6.94 -20.21
N ASP A 235 -2.51 -6.37 -20.30
CA ASP A 235 -1.33 -6.82 -19.59
C ASP A 235 -1.43 -6.56 -18.08
N LEU A 236 -2.06 -5.45 -17.69
CA LEU A 236 -2.17 -5.06 -16.28
C LEU A 236 -2.99 -6.06 -15.47
N GLY A 237 -4.06 -6.58 -16.07
CA GLY A 237 -4.99 -7.49 -15.42
C GLY A 237 -4.37 -8.75 -14.79
N PRO A 238 -3.65 -9.58 -15.56
CA PRO A 238 -2.95 -10.76 -15.05
C PRO A 238 -1.98 -10.48 -13.90
N MET A 239 -1.25 -9.36 -13.93
CA MET A 239 -0.38 -8.96 -12.83
C MET A 239 -1.20 -8.67 -11.57
N LEU A 240 -2.21 -7.80 -11.68
CA LEU A 240 -3.05 -7.39 -10.53
C LEU A 240 -3.82 -8.56 -9.91
N ARG A 241 -4.16 -9.59 -10.69
CA ARG A 241 -4.81 -10.82 -10.19
C ARG A 241 -3.96 -11.59 -9.18
N CYS A 242 -2.64 -11.46 -9.23
CA CYS A 242 -1.73 -12.19 -8.37
C CYS A 242 -1.37 -11.42 -7.09
N LEU A 243 -1.77 -10.15 -6.99
CA LEU A 243 -1.49 -9.28 -5.86
C LEU A 243 -2.60 -9.40 -4.80
N SER A 244 -2.31 -9.06 -3.55
CA SER A 244 -3.35 -8.72 -2.57
C SER A 244 -3.91 -7.31 -2.84
N ALA A 245 -5.05 -6.98 -2.24
CA ALA A 245 -5.67 -5.66 -2.42
C ALA A 245 -4.76 -4.49 -2.02
N LYS A 246 -4.00 -4.66 -0.93
CA LYS A 246 -3.05 -3.67 -0.45
C LYS A 246 -1.89 -3.49 -1.42
N GLN A 247 -1.33 -4.60 -1.92
CA GLN A 247 -0.27 -4.58 -2.95
C GLN A 247 -0.76 -3.95 -4.25
N CYS A 248 -1.99 -4.25 -4.67
CA CYS A 248 -2.61 -3.60 -5.82
C CYS A 248 -2.68 -2.09 -5.67
N GLY A 249 -3.17 -1.59 -4.53
CA GLY A 249 -3.25 -0.15 -4.27
C GLY A 249 -1.90 0.53 -4.43
N ASP A 250 -0.86 -0.05 -3.84
CA ASP A 250 0.50 0.49 -3.88
C ASP A 250 1.15 0.43 -5.25
N VAL A 251 1.07 -0.73 -5.93
CA VAL A 251 1.60 -0.87 -7.28
C VAL A 251 0.87 0.08 -8.23
N CYS A 252 -0.47 0.20 -8.11
CA CYS A 252 -1.24 1.15 -8.90
C CYS A 252 -0.85 2.60 -8.60
N GLU A 253 -0.59 2.94 -7.33
CA GLU A 253 -0.14 4.28 -6.93
C GLU A 253 1.25 4.60 -7.52
N LEU A 254 2.19 3.65 -7.47
CA LEU A 254 3.52 3.78 -8.07
C LEU A 254 3.48 3.82 -9.61
N MET A 255 2.44 3.22 -10.20
CA MET A 255 2.14 3.21 -11.63
C MET A 255 1.25 4.36 -12.08
N ARG A 256 0.84 5.28 -11.21
CA ARG A 256 -0.22 6.26 -11.51
C ARG A 256 -0.05 6.95 -12.87
N ASP A 257 1.16 7.44 -13.15
CA ASP A 257 1.44 8.14 -14.42
C ASP A 257 1.27 7.21 -15.64
N GLN A 258 1.62 5.93 -15.51
CA GLN A 258 1.45 4.93 -16.55
C GLN A 258 0.02 4.46 -16.68
N LEU A 259 -0.74 4.38 -15.58
CA LEU A 259 -2.14 3.95 -15.60
C LEU A 259 -2.99 4.84 -16.50
N THR A 260 -2.73 6.15 -16.54
CA THR A 260 -3.44 7.08 -17.43
C THR A 260 -3.20 6.79 -18.92
N LEU A 261 -2.01 6.26 -19.25
CA LEU A 261 -1.64 5.88 -20.62
C LEU A 261 -2.16 4.48 -20.96
N LEU A 262 -2.12 3.55 -20.00
CA LEU A 262 -2.56 2.16 -20.17
C LEU A 262 -4.08 2.05 -20.23
N ILE A 263 -4.79 2.96 -19.55
CA ILE A 263 -6.23 2.99 -19.42
C ILE A 263 -6.76 4.35 -19.92
N PRO A 264 -6.62 4.65 -21.24
CA PRO A 264 -6.99 5.93 -21.80
C PRO A 264 -8.51 6.09 -21.97
N SER A 265 -9.26 4.99 -21.95
CA SER A 265 -10.71 5.01 -22.06
C SER A 265 -11.36 4.06 -21.05
N TYR A 266 -12.68 4.22 -20.92
CA TYR A 266 -13.48 3.32 -20.11
C TYR A 266 -13.41 1.85 -20.57
N LYS A 267 -13.27 1.60 -21.89
CA LYS A 267 -13.19 0.24 -22.43
C LYS A 267 -12.01 -0.52 -21.83
N GLU A 268 -10.84 0.12 -21.76
CA GLU A 268 -9.65 -0.46 -21.15
C GLU A 268 -9.84 -0.63 -19.64
N LEU A 269 -10.50 0.30 -18.96
CA LEU A 269 -10.80 0.18 -17.53
C LEU A 269 -11.68 -1.06 -17.29
N LYS A 270 -12.74 -1.22 -18.08
CA LYS A 270 -13.61 -2.40 -18.05
C LYS A 270 -12.83 -3.68 -18.33
N GLN A 271 -11.85 -3.66 -19.24
CA GLN A 271 -11.01 -4.81 -19.51
C GLN A 271 -10.16 -5.20 -18.29
N VAL A 272 -9.50 -4.23 -17.63
CA VAL A 272 -8.76 -4.46 -16.38
C VAL A 272 -9.69 -5.00 -15.31
N LEU A 273 -10.83 -4.36 -15.08
CA LEU A 273 -11.79 -4.79 -14.05
C LEU A 273 -12.34 -6.19 -14.35
N THR A 274 -12.72 -6.49 -15.59
CA THR A 274 -13.21 -7.81 -15.99
C THR A 274 -12.16 -8.89 -15.76
N SER A 275 -10.89 -8.57 -15.96
CA SER A 275 -9.79 -9.47 -15.66
C SER A 275 -9.72 -9.82 -14.15
N LEU A 276 -10.12 -8.89 -13.27
CA LEU A 276 -10.16 -9.06 -11.81
C LEU A 276 -11.43 -9.78 -11.32
N VAL A 277 -12.50 -9.85 -12.12
CA VAL A 277 -13.83 -10.41 -11.75
C VAL A 277 -13.81 -11.91 -11.47
N PHE A 278 -12.73 -12.62 -11.79
CA PHE A 278 -12.62 -14.07 -11.53
C PHE A 278 -12.83 -14.46 -10.05
N GLN A 279 -12.71 -13.51 -9.11
CA GLN A 279 -13.18 -13.68 -7.73
C GLN A 279 -13.86 -12.40 -7.22
N LYS A 280 -15.14 -12.49 -6.83
CA LYS A 280 -15.97 -11.35 -6.37
C LYS A 280 -15.32 -10.51 -5.26
N HIS A 281 -14.59 -11.16 -4.34
CA HIS A 281 -13.87 -10.49 -3.25
C HIS A 281 -12.64 -9.68 -3.72
N TYR A 282 -12.04 -10.05 -4.86
CA TYR A 282 -10.90 -9.31 -5.44
C TYR A 282 -11.37 -8.00 -6.06
N LEU A 283 -12.53 -7.98 -6.70
CA LEU A 283 -13.04 -6.76 -7.34
C LEU A 283 -13.29 -5.63 -6.33
N GLU A 284 -13.85 -5.95 -5.15
CA GLU A 284 -14.13 -4.94 -4.12
C GLU A 284 -12.84 -4.33 -3.55
N ALA A 285 -11.82 -5.15 -3.32
CA ALA A 285 -10.61 -4.72 -2.62
C ALA A 285 -9.54 -4.17 -3.59
N HIS A 286 -9.31 -4.83 -4.72
CA HIS A 286 -8.35 -4.41 -5.74
C HIS A 286 -8.89 -3.27 -6.59
N GLY A 287 -10.20 -3.29 -6.89
CA GLY A 287 -10.88 -2.20 -7.57
C GLY A 287 -10.80 -0.90 -6.77
N ALA A 288 -10.90 -0.97 -5.44
CA ALA A 288 -10.72 0.23 -4.60
C ALA A 288 -9.31 0.82 -4.72
N GLY A 289 -8.26 -0.01 -4.74
CA GLY A 289 -6.88 0.44 -4.94
C GLY A 289 -6.65 1.09 -6.32
N LEU A 290 -7.11 0.42 -7.39
CA LEU A 290 -7.03 0.96 -8.75
C LEU A 290 -7.82 2.27 -8.91
N CYS A 291 -9.05 2.31 -8.40
CA CYS A 291 -9.89 3.51 -8.44
C CYS A 291 -9.31 4.65 -7.58
N ALA A 292 -8.65 4.34 -6.47
CA ALA A 292 -7.97 5.35 -5.66
C ALA A 292 -6.76 5.94 -6.40
N ALA A 293 -5.97 5.11 -7.07
CA ALA A 293 -4.82 5.56 -7.87
C ALA A 293 -5.25 6.41 -9.08
N MET A 294 -6.35 6.03 -9.74
CA MET A 294 -6.89 6.72 -10.92
C MET A 294 -7.91 7.82 -10.60
N LYS A 295 -8.04 8.24 -9.33
CA LYS A 295 -9.15 9.06 -8.81
C LYS A 295 -9.60 10.23 -9.70
N LYS A 296 -8.68 10.97 -10.32
CA LYS A 296 -9.00 12.13 -11.17
C LYS A 296 -9.46 11.71 -12.57
N ASP A 297 -8.80 10.70 -13.13
CA ASP A 297 -9.04 10.24 -14.50
C ASP A 297 -10.26 9.33 -14.59
N LEU A 298 -10.54 8.54 -13.54
CA LEU A 298 -11.70 7.64 -13.48
C LEU A 298 -13.03 8.39 -13.57
N LEU A 299 -13.15 9.56 -12.93
CA LEU A 299 -14.35 10.41 -13.02
C LEU A 299 -14.55 10.94 -14.45
N PHE A 300 -13.46 11.28 -15.14
CA PHE A 300 -13.51 11.70 -16.54
C PHE A 300 -13.90 10.55 -17.46
N LEU A 301 -13.30 9.37 -17.27
CA LEU A 301 -13.59 8.17 -18.05
C LEU A 301 -15.05 7.71 -17.90
N LEU A 302 -15.60 7.76 -16.67
CA LEU A 302 -16.99 7.42 -16.41
C LEU A 302 -17.97 8.44 -17.03
N ALA A 303 -17.64 9.73 -16.99
CA ALA A 303 -18.46 10.77 -17.62
C ALA A 303 -18.48 10.68 -19.15
N GLN A 304 -17.44 10.09 -19.75
CA GLN A 304 -17.33 9.90 -21.19
C GLN A 304 -18.11 8.66 -21.69
N GLU A 305 -18.29 7.63 -20.86
CA GLU A 305 -18.98 6.39 -21.22
C GLU A 305 -20.51 6.51 -21.27
N GLU A 306 -21.13 7.28 -20.36
CA GLU A 306 -22.59 7.46 -20.30
C GLU A 306 -23.19 8.11 -21.57
N ILE A 307 -22.34 8.63 -22.46
CA ILE A 307 -22.73 9.22 -23.73
C ILE A 307 -22.83 8.15 -24.85
N ASP A 308 -22.06 7.05 -24.78
CA ASP A 308 -21.75 6.23 -25.96
C ASP A 308 -22.01 4.70 -25.87
N ASN A 309 -22.33 4.08 -24.72
CA ASN A 309 -22.36 2.59 -24.60
C ASN A 309 -23.37 1.94 -23.60
N PRO A 310 -23.64 0.60 -23.70
CA PRO A 310 -24.55 -0.14 -22.81
C PRO A 310 -23.96 -0.48 -21.42
N PRO A 311 -24.81 -0.67 -20.38
CA PRO A 311 -24.39 -0.80 -18.98
C PRO A 311 -23.51 -2.02 -18.68
N LEU A 312 -22.61 -1.89 -17.69
CA LEU A 312 -21.83 -2.99 -17.12
C LEU A 312 -22.71 -4.15 -16.61
N PRO A 313 -22.18 -5.38 -16.52
CA PRO A 313 -22.77 -6.41 -15.68
C PRO A 313 -23.05 -5.83 -14.28
N GLU A 314 -24.27 -6.05 -13.79
CA GLU A 314 -24.81 -5.45 -12.55
C GLU A 314 -23.86 -5.60 -11.35
N GLU A 315 -23.13 -6.72 -11.30
CA GLU A 315 -22.15 -7.01 -10.25
C GLU A 315 -20.94 -6.06 -10.27
N ILE A 316 -20.41 -5.74 -11.45
CA ILE A 316 -19.29 -4.78 -11.59
C ILE A 316 -19.78 -3.37 -11.25
N ASN A 317 -20.96 -3.01 -11.73
CA ASN A 317 -21.54 -1.69 -11.49
C ASN A 317 -21.81 -1.47 -9.99
N SER A 318 -22.39 -2.46 -9.31
CA SER A 318 -22.65 -2.43 -7.87
C SER A 318 -21.37 -2.33 -7.04
N THR A 319 -20.33 -3.11 -7.37
CA THR A 319 -19.05 -3.08 -6.67
C THR A 319 -18.28 -1.77 -6.90
N LEU A 320 -18.20 -1.29 -8.14
CA LEU A 320 -17.59 -0.01 -8.46
C LEU A 320 -18.31 1.13 -7.72
N HIS A 321 -19.64 1.09 -7.69
CA HIS A 321 -20.45 2.05 -6.94
C HIS A 321 -20.19 1.99 -5.44
N LYS A 322 -20.09 0.79 -4.83
CA LYS A 322 -19.73 0.65 -3.41
C LYS A 322 -18.33 1.16 -3.10
N ALA A 323 -17.34 0.88 -3.95
CA ALA A 323 -15.97 1.35 -3.79
C ALA A 323 -15.90 2.88 -3.89
N LEU A 324 -16.54 3.47 -4.91
CA LEU A 324 -16.65 4.92 -5.07
C LEU A 324 -17.38 5.55 -3.87
N LYS A 325 -18.49 4.98 -3.41
CA LYS A 325 -19.26 5.48 -2.27
C LYS A 325 -18.49 5.40 -0.95
N SER A 326 -17.78 4.29 -0.68
CA SER A 326 -16.93 4.12 0.49
C SER A 326 -15.79 5.15 0.49
N GLN A 327 -15.19 5.37 -0.68
CA GLN A 327 -14.10 6.32 -0.85
C GLN A 327 -14.58 7.78 -0.68
N VAL A 328 -15.74 8.13 -1.22
CA VAL A 328 -16.40 9.44 -0.99
C VAL A 328 -16.70 9.65 0.50
N ALA A 329 -17.19 8.63 1.21
CA ALA A 329 -17.45 8.71 2.65
C ALA A 329 -16.16 8.89 3.47
N SER A 330 -15.06 8.20 3.09
CA SER A 330 -13.74 8.38 3.70
C SER A 330 -13.21 9.81 3.50
N TRP A 331 -13.39 10.37 2.29
CA TRP A 331 -13.07 11.77 2.01
C TRP A 331 -13.90 12.73 2.85
N SER A 332 -15.20 12.49 3.02
CA SER A 332 -16.07 13.32 3.87
C SER A 332 -15.58 13.36 5.33
N LYS A 333 -15.12 12.22 5.85
CA LYS A 333 -14.72 12.07 7.26
C LYS A 333 -13.35 12.68 7.58
N GLU A 334 -12.39 12.58 6.66
CA GLU A 334 -11.09 13.25 6.80
C GLU A 334 -11.24 14.78 6.64
N TYR A 335 -12.22 15.19 5.84
CA TYR A 335 -12.56 16.59 5.61
C TYR A 335 -13.27 17.25 6.80
N GLU A 336 -14.20 16.56 7.48
CA GLU A 336 -14.87 17.05 8.70
C GLU A 336 -13.90 17.37 9.85
N ARG A 337 -12.68 16.82 9.84
CA ARG A 337 -11.66 17.05 10.87
C ARG A 337 -10.91 18.37 10.75
N THR A 338 -11.02 19.10 9.63
CA THR A 338 -10.04 20.16 9.28
C THR A 338 -10.59 21.58 9.12
N MET A 339 -11.90 21.87 9.26
CA MET A 339 -12.47 23.19 8.87
C MET A 339 -13.62 23.75 9.75
N ASP A 340 -13.86 25.06 9.60
CA ASP A 340 -14.89 25.89 10.28
C ASP A 340 -16.34 25.60 9.79
N VAL A 341 -17.33 25.90 10.64
CA VAL A 341 -18.74 25.48 10.55
C VAL A 341 -19.44 25.99 9.27
N HIS A 342 -19.09 27.17 8.78
CA HIS A 342 -19.73 27.79 7.60
C HIS A 342 -19.23 27.18 6.28
N HIS A 343 -17.93 26.87 6.17
CA HIS A 343 -17.37 26.12 5.05
C HIS A 343 -17.88 24.68 5.04
N THR A 344 -18.04 24.09 6.23
CA THR A 344 -18.62 22.75 6.41
C THR A 344 -20.05 22.68 5.90
N HIS A 345 -20.88 23.71 6.15
CA HIS A 345 -22.26 23.73 5.67
C HIS A 345 -22.36 23.90 4.14
N LEU A 346 -21.53 24.78 3.55
CA LEU A 346 -21.49 24.95 2.11
C LEU A 346 -21.02 23.68 1.40
N LEU A 347 -19.97 23.03 1.93
CA LEU A 347 -19.46 21.80 1.34
C LEU A 347 -20.43 20.64 1.49
N LYS A 348 -21.05 20.51 2.66
CA LYS A 348 -22.12 19.53 2.88
C LYS A 348 -23.24 19.75 1.87
N THR A 349 -23.62 20.99 1.60
CA THR A 349 -24.65 21.30 0.60
C THR A 349 -24.20 20.95 -0.82
N ILE A 350 -22.93 21.16 -1.19
CA ILE A 350 -22.40 20.75 -2.50
C ILE A 350 -22.33 19.22 -2.62
N ASN A 351 -21.98 18.51 -1.55
CA ASN A 351 -21.97 17.04 -1.53
C ASN A 351 -23.40 16.47 -1.55
N ASP A 352 -24.33 17.05 -0.79
CA ASP A 352 -25.74 16.68 -0.80
C ASP A 352 -26.35 16.89 -2.21
N LEU A 353 -25.92 17.95 -2.92
CA LEU A 353 -26.28 18.18 -4.33
C LEU A 353 -25.79 17.04 -5.22
N TYR A 354 -24.52 16.66 -5.07
CA TYR A 354 -23.89 15.61 -5.85
C TYR A 354 -24.56 14.26 -5.59
N ASP A 355 -24.79 13.92 -4.32
CA ASP A 355 -25.43 12.65 -3.92
C ASP A 355 -26.88 12.57 -4.39
N TYR A 356 -27.64 13.66 -4.29
CA TYR A 356 -29.00 13.74 -4.82
C TYR A 356 -29.02 13.59 -6.34
N SER A 357 -28.10 14.26 -7.02
CA SER A 357 -27.98 14.23 -8.49
C SER A 357 -27.56 12.84 -8.99
N ALA A 358 -26.60 12.19 -8.33
CA ALA A 358 -26.19 10.82 -8.59
C ALA A 358 -27.35 9.84 -8.34
N SER A 359 -28.13 10.04 -7.27
CA SER A 359 -29.32 9.24 -6.99
C SER A 359 -30.39 9.37 -8.08
N LEU A 360 -30.59 10.58 -8.63
CA LEU A 360 -31.52 10.81 -9.76
C LEU A 360 -31.06 10.09 -11.04
N ILE A 361 -29.75 10.02 -11.29
CA ILE A 361 -29.19 9.26 -12.42
C ILE A 361 -29.44 7.76 -12.23
N ILE A 362 -29.20 7.24 -11.02
CA ILE A 362 -29.30 5.80 -10.70
C ILE A 362 -30.75 5.30 -10.74
N HIS A 363 -31.72 6.06 -10.23
CA HIS A 363 -33.13 5.65 -10.23
C HIS A 363 -33.84 5.91 -11.56
N SER A 364 -33.10 6.34 -12.60
CA SER A 364 -33.67 6.73 -13.88
C SER A 364 -34.15 5.58 -14.77
N GLU A 365 -33.87 4.31 -14.42
CA GLU A 365 -34.47 3.15 -15.11
C GLU A 365 -36.02 3.16 -15.06
N LYS A 366 -36.63 3.95 -14.15
CA LYS A 366 -38.09 4.15 -14.08
C LYS A 366 -38.55 5.57 -14.38
N LEU A 367 -37.66 6.50 -14.74
CA LEU A 367 -37.98 7.92 -14.87
C LEU A 367 -37.54 8.50 -16.23
N HIS A 368 -38.29 9.50 -16.72
CA HIS A 368 -38.09 10.11 -18.04
C HIS A 368 -36.67 10.70 -18.21
N ALA A 369 -36.13 10.64 -19.45
CA ALA A 369 -34.81 11.16 -19.87
C ALA A 369 -34.51 12.63 -19.49
N GLU A 370 -35.51 13.38 -19.02
CA GLU A 370 -35.36 14.73 -18.48
C GLU A 370 -34.75 14.73 -17.06
N GLN A 371 -35.03 13.71 -16.24
CA GLN A 371 -34.50 13.63 -14.87
C GLN A 371 -33.05 13.16 -14.83
N THR A 372 -32.66 12.24 -15.73
CA THR A 372 -31.25 11.88 -15.94
C THR A 372 -30.45 13.10 -16.38
N ARG A 373 -30.96 13.88 -17.35
CA ARG A 373 -30.33 15.14 -17.77
C ARG A 373 -30.20 16.15 -16.64
N ALA A 374 -31.22 16.27 -15.78
CA ALA A 374 -31.15 17.14 -14.61
C ALA A 374 -30.14 16.65 -13.55
N GLY A 375 -30.05 15.34 -13.33
CA GLY A 375 -29.03 14.74 -12.47
C GLY A 375 -27.62 15.01 -12.99
N ILE A 376 -27.37 14.81 -14.29
CA ILE A 376 -26.08 15.10 -14.92
C ILE A 376 -25.72 16.58 -14.77
N ALA A 377 -26.65 17.49 -15.06
CA ALA A 377 -26.44 18.92 -14.88
C ALA A 377 -26.14 19.29 -13.41
N GLY A 378 -26.78 18.62 -12.46
CA GLY A 378 -26.51 18.79 -11.03
C GLY A 378 -25.12 18.32 -10.58
N CYS A 379 -24.66 17.17 -11.08
CA CYS A 379 -23.30 16.68 -10.84
C CYS A 379 -22.25 17.63 -11.46
N GLN A 380 -22.47 18.09 -12.69
CA GLN A 380 -21.59 19.06 -13.37
C GLN A 380 -21.50 20.38 -12.61
N LEU A 381 -22.63 20.89 -12.12
CA LEU A 381 -22.69 22.09 -11.29
C LEU A 381 -21.90 21.90 -9.97
N ALA A 382 -22.09 20.78 -9.28
CA ALA A 382 -21.36 20.49 -8.05
C ALA A 382 -19.84 20.44 -8.26
N ILE A 383 -19.40 19.82 -9.36
CA ILE A 383 -17.97 19.76 -9.74
C ILE A 383 -17.42 21.15 -10.08
N HIS A 384 -18.16 21.96 -10.84
CA HIS A 384 -17.73 23.29 -11.21
C HIS A 384 -17.61 24.20 -9.99
N LEU A 385 -18.61 24.16 -9.09
CA LEU A 385 -18.57 24.88 -7.82
C LEU A 385 -17.39 24.45 -6.95
N LYS A 386 -17.12 23.14 -6.88
CA LYS A 386 -15.94 22.63 -6.15
C LYS A 386 -14.63 23.14 -6.73
N THR A 387 -14.51 23.15 -8.06
CA THR A 387 -13.32 23.64 -8.77
C THR A 387 -13.11 25.14 -8.54
N LEU A 388 -14.18 25.93 -8.61
CA LEU A 388 -14.15 27.36 -8.30
C LEU A 388 -13.72 27.62 -6.86
N LEU A 389 -14.12 26.76 -5.92
CA LEU A 389 -13.84 26.97 -4.51
C LEU A 389 -12.45 26.47 -4.07
N THR A 390 -11.69 25.78 -4.91
CA THR A 390 -10.38 25.20 -4.55
C THR A 390 -9.24 25.69 -5.43
N ASP A 391 -8.06 25.93 -4.85
CA ASP A 391 -6.80 26.23 -5.54
C ASP A 391 -6.25 25.01 -6.29
N GLU A 392 -5.16 25.20 -7.05
CA GLU A 392 -4.50 24.13 -7.83
C GLU A 392 -4.00 22.95 -6.98
N LYS A 393 -3.86 23.14 -5.67
CA LYS A 393 -3.49 22.09 -4.70
C LYS A 393 -4.71 21.46 -4.03
N GLY A 394 -5.91 21.80 -4.47
CA GLY A 394 -7.18 21.30 -3.93
C GLY A 394 -7.56 21.91 -2.57
N ARG A 395 -6.93 23.03 -2.17
CA ARG A 395 -7.23 23.72 -0.90
C ARG A 395 -8.24 24.83 -1.14
N PHE A 396 -9.18 25.02 -0.21
CA PHE A 396 -10.20 26.04 -0.37
C PHE A 396 -9.59 27.45 -0.41
N GLN A 397 -9.92 28.21 -1.44
CA GLN A 397 -9.53 29.62 -1.52
C GLN A 397 -10.58 30.50 -0.81
N PRO A 398 -10.16 31.60 -0.17
CA PRO A 398 -11.10 32.54 0.45
C PRO A 398 -12.12 33.04 -0.58
N VAL A 399 -13.41 33.00 -0.21
CA VAL A 399 -14.48 33.51 -1.08
C VAL A 399 -14.46 35.03 -1.06
N ASP A 400 -13.73 35.62 -2.01
CA ASP A 400 -13.78 37.07 -2.22
C ASP A 400 -14.99 37.47 -3.08
N ALA A 401 -15.17 38.77 -3.30
CA ALA A 401 -16.30 39.30 -4.06
C ALA A 401 -16.31 38.81 -5.52
N THR A 402 -15.14 38.51 -6.09
CA THR A 402 -14.98 38.01 -7.46
C THR A 402 -15.46 36.56 -7.55
N LEU A 403 -14.94 35.70 -6.66
CA LEU A 403 -15.33 34.29 -6.60
C LEU A 403 -16.81 34.12 -6.26
N ALA A 404 -17.34 34.94 -5.36
CA ALA A 404 -18.77 34.97 -5.06
C ALA A 404 -19.62 35.32 -6.30
N SER A 405 -19.17 36.28 -7.12
CA SER A 405 -19.84 36.64 -8.36
C SER A 405 -19.79 35.54 -9.41
N ASP A 406 -18.69 34.79 -9.50
CA ASP A 406 -18.54 33.71 -10.48
C ASP A 406 -19.38 32.48 -10.10
N ILE A 407 -19.49 32.19 -8.80
CA ILE A 407 -20.42 31.20 -8.26
C ILE A 407 -21.87 31.60 -8.58
N GLU A 408 -22.23 32.86 -8.38
CA GLU A 408 -23.57 33.39 -8.64
C GLU A 408 -23.95 33.25 -10.13
N LYS A 409 -23.05 33.64 -11.04
CA LYS A 409 -23.23 33.46 -12.49
C LYS A 409 -23.33 31.99 -12.89
N THR A 410 -22.53 31.12 -12.27
CA THR A 410 -22.58 29.67 -12.52
C THR A 410 -23.94 29.09 -12.14
N LEU A 411 -24.46 29.47 -10.97
CA LEU A 411 -25.77 29.03 -10.49
C LEU A 411 -26.90 29.57 -11.36
N GLU A 412 -26.83 30.83 -11.79
CA GLU A 412 -27.82 31.45 -12.68
C GLU A 412 -27.82 30.81 -14.08
N LYS A 413 -26.63 30.52 -14.62
CA LYS A 413 -26.48 29.77 -15.87
C LYS A 413 -27.07 28.37 -15.76
N ALA A 414 -26.70 27.62 -14.74
CA ALA A 414 -27.21 26.27 -14.51
C ALA A 414 -28.74 26.29 -14.34
N TYR A 415 -29.27 27.25 -13.58
CA TYR A 415 -30.70 27.46 -13.42
C TYR A 415 -31.42 27.72 -14.74
N THR A 416 -30.80 28.49 -15.64
CA THR A 416 -31.35 28.80 -16.97
C THR A 416 -31.30 27.58 -17.91
N GLU A 417 -30.18 26.86 -17.91
CA GLU A 417 -29.95 25.67 -18.75
C GLU A 417 -30.84 24.49 -18.36
N MET A 418 -31.21 24.37 -17.08
CA MET A 418 -32.10 23.32 -16.60
C MET A 418 -33.59 23.56 -16.90
N GLY A 419 -33.95 24.75 -17.41
CA GLY A 419 -35.30 25.12 -17.82
C GLY A 419 -36.30 25.24 -16.66
N ALA A 420 -37.35 26.02 -16.84
CA ALA A 420 -38.44 26.21 -15.86
C ALA A 420 -39.37 24.98 -15.72
N ASN A 421 -38.80 23.77 -15.73
CA ASN A 421 -39.56 22.53 -15.66
C ASN A 421 -40.05 22.33 -14.22
N ARG A 422 -41.27 22.80 -13.94
CA ARG A 422 -41.93 22.77 -12.60
C ARG A 422 -42.01 21.38 -11.97
N ARG A 423 -41.76 20.30 -12.73
CA ARG A 423 -41.73 18.91 -12.25
C ARG A 423 -40.48 18.59 -11.40
N LEU A 424 -39.44 19.42 -11.43
CA LEU A 424 -38.23 19.27 -10.60
C LEU A 424 -38.27 20.18 -9.35
N GLY A 425 -39.45 20.33 -8.73
CA GLY A 425 -39.69 21.30 -7.64
C GLY A 425 -38.71 21.22 -6.46
N TYR A 426 -38.17 20.03 -6.17
CA TYR A 426 -37.14 19.83 -5.14
C TYR A 426 -35.77 20.38 -5.55
N PHE A 427 -35.34 20.13 -6.78
CA PHE A 427 -34.06 20.63 -7.31
C PHE A 427 -34.07 22.16 -7.42
N HIS A 428 -35.21 22.72 -7.84
CA HIS A 428 -35.44 24.17 -7.87
C HIS A 428 -35.39 24.80 -6.48
N SER A 429 -36.03 24.17 -5.48
CA SER A 429 -35.99 24.61 -4.08
C SER A 429 -34.57 24.54 -3.50
N PHE A 430 -33.78 23.55 -3.94
CA PHE A 430 -32.42 23.34 -3.50
C PHE A 430 -31.42 24.35 -4.11
N LEU A 431 -31.53 24.65 -5.40
CA LEU A 431 -30.77 25.74 -6.04
C LEU A 431 -31.10 27.09 -5.40
N HIS A 432 -32.37 27.33 -5.09
CA HIS A 432 -32.81 28.55 -4.40
C HIS A 432 -32.26 28.62 -2.96
N PHE A 433 -32.12 27.47 -2.28
CA PHE A 433 -31.49 27.39 -0.97
C PHE A 433 -29.99 27.70 -1.03
N ILE A 434 -29.26 27.18 -2.02
CA ILE A 434 -27.85 27.49 -2.26
C ILE A 434 -27.67 28.99 -2.55
N ALA A 435 -28.47 29.55 -3.46
CA ALA A 435 -28.42 30.97 -3.81
C ALA A 435 -28.70 31.89 -2.59
N ASN A 436 -29.66 31.54 -1.75
CA ASN A 436 -29.96 32.26 -0.51
C ASN A 436 -28.84 32.14 0.53
N SER A 437 -28.22 30.97 0.64
CA SER A 437 -27.12 30.73 1.57
C SER A 437 -25.87 31.51 1.17
N LEU A 438 -25.57 31.57 -0.12
CA LEU A 438 -24.49 32.37 -0.68
C LEU A 438 -24.75 33.87 -0.58
N SER A 439 -25.99 34.31 -0.80
CA SER A 439 -26.41 35.70 -0.58
C SER A 439 -26.25 36.12 0.89
N SER A 440 -26.56 35.19 1.81
CA SER A 440 -26.39 35.41 3.25
C SER A 440 -24.90 35.48 3.64
N LEU A 441 -24.05 34.63 3.05
CA LEU A 441 -22.61 34.67 3.22
C LEU A 441 -22.01 35.97 2.69
N LYS A 442 -22.41 36.40 1.48
CA LYS A 442 -22.03 37.69 0.87
C LYS A 442 -22.43 38.87 1.75
N ALA A 443 -23.66 38.86 2.29
CA ALA A 443 -24.16 39.87 3.21
C ALA A 443 -23.49 39.85 4.58
N TRP A 444 -22.92 38.72 5.00
CA TRP A 444 -22.11 38.62 6.21
C TRP A 444 -20.69 39.19 5.97
N MET A 445 -20.05 38.82 4.85
CA MET A 445 -18.72 39.34 4.48
C MET A 445 -18.72 40.85 4.25
N ASN A 446 -19.79 41.40 3.65
CA ASN A 446 -19.91 42.84 3.40
C ASN A 446 -20.17 43.70 4.65
N ARG A 447 -20.45 43.10 5.82
CA ARG A 447 -20.65 43.85 7.08
C ARG A 447 -19.35 44.31 7.73
N GLY A 448 -18.19 44.05 7.11
CA GLY A 448 -16.92 44.64 7.50
C GLY A 448 -16.55 44.35 8.95
N HIS A 449 -16.68 43.09 9.37
CA HIS A 449 -16.11 42.70 10.66
C HIS A 449 -14.59 42.78 10.59
N PRO A 450 -13.91 43.34 11.61
CA PRO A 450 -12.47 43.40 11.63
C PRO A 450 -11.92 41.98 11.61
N GLN A 451 -10.92 41.73 10.77
CA GLN A 451 -10.15 40.49 10.88
C GLN A 451 -9.61 40.36 12.30
N PRO A 452 -9.62 39.15 12.90
CA PRO A 452 -8.98 38.95 14.19
C PRO A 452 -7.49 39.22 13.99
N SER A 453 -7.00 40.31 14.59
CA SER A 453 -5.55 40.57 14.64
C SER A 453 -4.88 39.44 15.42
N ASP A 454 -3.75 38.95 14.91
CA ASP A 454 -2.98 37.76 15.34
C ASP A 454 -2.52 37.69 16.81
N LYS A 455 -3.04 38.52 17.73
CA LYS A 455 -2.58 38.55 19.12
C LYS A 455 -3.71 38.88 20.10
N THR A 456 -4.55 37.91 20.46
CA THR A 456 -5.10 37.83 21.83
C THR A 456 -5.70 36.44 22.13
N PRO A 457 -5.48 35.87 23.33
CA PRO A 457 -5.90 34.51 23.66
C PRO A 457 -7.37 34.45 24.07
N ILE A 458 -7.97 33.28 23.79
CA ILE A 458 -9.36 32.92 24.04
C ILE A 458 -9.65 32.96 25.54
N GLY A 459 -10.56 33.85 25.95
CA GLY A 459 -11.08 33.92 27.31
C GLY A 459 -12.36 34.73 27.40
N SER A 460 -13.49 34.03 27.53
CA SER A 460 -14.79 34.48 28.07
C SER A 460 -15.39 35.81 27.59
N ALA A 461 -16.47 35.72 26.80
CA ALA A 461 -17.65 36.57 26.98
C ALA A 461 -18.85 35.91 26.26
N GLY A 462 -19.76 35.37 27.07
CA GLY A 462 -21.14 35.15 26.65
C GLY A 462 -21.89 36.48 26.60
N GLU A 463 -23.14 36.40 26.14
CA GLU A 463 -24.15 37.46 26.05
C GLU A 463 -24.15 38.27 24.74
N GLY A 464 -24.95 37.77 23.79
CA GLY A 464 -25.26 38.49 22.56
C GLY A 464 -26.13 37.72 21.56
N TYR A 465 -27.05 36.85 22.01
CA TYR A 465 -27.97 36.14 21.10
C TYR A 465 -29.41 36.14 21.64
N PHE A 466 -30.07 37.29 21.59
CA PHE A 466 -31.53 37.39 21.69
C PHE A 466 -32.10 37.93 20.37
N ALA A 467 -32.01 37.13 19.30
CA ALA A 467 -32.75 37.35 18.04
C ALA A 467 -32.89 36.08 17.19
N LEU A 468 -32.96 34.88 17.80
CA LEU A 468 -32.99 33.60 17.06
C LEU A 468 -34.24 32.74 17.27
N SER A 469 -35.22 33.15 18.10
CA SER A 469 -36.40 32.30 18.35
C SER A 469 -37.37 32.20 17.16
N THR A 470 -37.33 33.13 16.19
CA THR A 470 -38.25 33.15 15.04
C THR A 470 -37.77 32.37 13.80
N ARG A 471 -36.55 31.80 13.82
CA ARG A 471 -36.04 30.99 12.69
C ARG A 471 -35.99 29.48 12.96
N GLN A 472 -35.87 29.05 14.22
CA GLN A 472 -35.99 27.63 14.58
C GLN A 472 -37.41 27.08 14.31
N GLU A 473 -38.45 27.91 14.42
CA GLU A 473 -39.83 27.52 14.08
C GLU A 473 -40.03 27.15 12.60
N LYS A 474 -39.21 27.65 11.67
CA LYS A 474 -39.31 27.30 10.25
C LYS A 474 -38.60 25.97 9.92
N VAL A 475 -37.57 25.61 10.68
CA VAL A 475 -36.81 24.37 10.50
C VAL A 475 -37.55 23.17 11.11
N VAL A 476 -38.26 23.37 12.23
CA VAL A 476 -39.14 22.34 12.81
C VAL A 476 -40.30 22.02 11.85
N LYS A 477 -40.90 23.03 11.20
CA LYS A 477 -41.98 22.83 10.22
C LYS A 477 -41.57 22.05 8.97
N ILE A 478 -40.31 22.10 8.56
CA ILE A 478 -39.78 21.31 7.43
C ILE A 478 -39.54 19.85 7.84
N LYS A 479 -39.09 19.63 9.07
CA LYS A 479 -38.87 18.27 9.62
C LYS A 479 -40.19 17.52 9.87
N ASP A 480 -41.22 18.25 10.30
CA ASP A 480 -42.56 17.69 10.49
C ASP A 480 -43.24 17.39 9.14
N ALA A 481 -43.06 18.24 8.13
CA ALA A 481 -43.53 17.98 6.76
C ALA A 481 -42.87 16.75 6.12
N LEU A 482 -41.59 16.50 6.41
CA LEU A 482 -40.87 15.30 5.95
C LEU A 482 -41.33 14.00 6.64
N THR A 483 -41.90 14.10 7.85
CA THR A 483 -42.40 12.94 8.60
C THR A 483 -43.80 12.54 8.12
N VAL A 484 -44.68 13.50 7.82
CA VAL A 484 -46.02 13.25 7.25
C VAL A 484 -45.95 12.60 5.86
N ILE A 485 -44.92 12.90 5.06
CA ILE A 485 -44.72 12.31 3.72
C ILE A 485 -44.30 10.83 3.82
N LYS A 486 -43.51 10.44 4.82
CA LYS A 486 -43.15 9.03 5.06
C LYS A 486 -44.35 8.15 5.43
N GLU A 487 -45.37 8.74 6.06
CA GLU A 487 -46.57 8.01 6.48
C GLU A 487 -47.64 7.92 5.38
N HIS A 488 -47.70 8.92 4.48
CA HIS A 488 -48.67 8.92 3.38
C HIS A 488 -48.31 8.03 2.18
N ASP A 489 -47.04 7.66 2.00
CA ASP A 489 -46.59 6.75 0.91
C ASP A 489 -46.87 5.26 1.20
N LEU A 490 -47.36 4.91 2.39
CA LEU A 490 -47.67 3.52 2.78
C LEU A 490 -49.13 3.10 2.50
N HIS A 491 -50.01 4.01 2.13
CA HIS A 491 -51.44 3.72 1.95
C HIS A 491 -52.04 4.36 0.68
N ALA A 492 -51.68 3.85 -0.51
CA ALA A 492 -52.46 4.10 -1.71
C ALA A 492 -52.26 3.03 -2.81
N VAL A 493 -52.89 1.86 -2.66
CA VAL A 493 -53.29 1.03 -3.82
C VAL A 493 -54.66 0.39 -3.51
N PRO A 494 -55.73 0.72 -4.25
CA PRO A 494 -56.92 -0.13 -4.32
C PRO A 494 -56.83 -1.03 -5.55
N SER A 495 -56.78 -2.35 -5.32
CA SER A 495 -56.92 -3.37 -6.36
C SER A 495 -58.37 -3.44 -6.86
N LYS A 496 -58.56 -3.28 -8.17
CA LYS A 496 -59.81 -3.67 -8.85
C LYS A 496 -59.66 -5.09 -9.37
N THR A 497 -60.41 -6.03 -8.79
CA THR A 497 -60.63 -7.37 -9.34
C THR A 497 -61.94 -7.37 -10.13
N SER A 498 -61.88 -7.76 -11.41
CA SER A 498 -63.04 -8.12 -12.21
C SER A 498 -63.22 -9.63 -12.19
N ALA A 499 -64.37 -10.08 -11.71
CA ALA A 499 -64.82 -11.46 -11.75
C ALA A 499 -65.36 -11.82 -13.13
N THR A 500 -65.04 -13.03 -13.63
CA THR A 500 -65.87 -13.75 -14.59
C THR A 500 -65.78 -15.27 -14.30
N SER A 501 -66.88 -15.76 -13.74
CA SER A 501 -67.53 -17.07 -13.93
C SER A 501 -66.72 -18.32 -14.31
N THR A 502 -66.81 -19.28 -13.39
CA THR A 502 -66.72 -20.77 -13.43
C THR A 502 -67.50 -21.42 -14.60
N PRO A 503 -67.28 -22.72 -14.96
CA PRO A 503 -67.47 -23.86 -14.04
C PRO A 503 -66.37 -24.96 -14.04
N GLU A 504 -66.23 -25.54 -12.85
CA GLU A 504 -65.61 -26.83 -12.55
C GLU A 504 -66.33 -27.99 -13.26
N LEU A 505 -65.53 -28.95 -13.75
CA LEU A 505 -65.91 -30.35 -13.80
C LEU A 505 -64.75 -31.16 -13.21
N MET A 506 -65.07 -31.86 -12.12
CA MET A 506 -64.24 -32.83 -11.44
C MET A 506 -64.29 -34.21 -12.13
N GLN A 507 -63.26 -35.00 -11.83
CA GLN A 507 -63.22 -36.47 -11.77
C GLN A 507 -62.94 -37.25 -13.07
N GLU A 508 -61.80 -37.94 -13.09
CA GLU A 508 -61.61 -39.42 -13.13
C GLU A 508 -60.12 -39.67 -13.47
N GLU A 509 -59.31 -40.20 -12.55
CA GLU A 509 -59.00 -41.63 -12.32
C GLU A 509 -58.21 -42.34 -13.44
N GLU A 510 -57.37 -43.30 -13.00
CA GLU A 510 -56.53 -44.25 -13.75
C GLU A 510 -55.13 -43.75 -14.19
N SER A 511 -54.06 -44.08 -13.45
CA SER A 511 -53.34 -45.36 -13.41
C SER A 511 -52.71 -45.77 -14.75
N LYS A 512 -51.36 -45.74 -14.82
CA LYS A 512 -50.49 -46.89 -15.13
C LYS A 512 -49.04 -46.46 -15.40
N ASP A 513 -48.16 -46.94 -14.54
CA ASP A 513 -47.01 -47.77 -14.90
C ASP A 513 -46.16 -47.43 -16.15
N GLN A 514 -44.95 -46.94 -15.84
CA GLN A 514 -43.66 -47.59 -16.17
C GLN A 514 -43.01 -47.37 -17.57
N PRO A 515 -41.70 -47.71 -17.77
CA PRO A 515 -40.64 -46.71 -17.97
C PRO A 515 -39.80 -46.89 -19.26
N HIS A 516 -38.74 -46.09 -19.38
CA HIS A 516 -37.56 -46.25 -20.26
C HIS A 516 -37.78 -46.13 -21.78
N HIS A 517 -37.35 -44.99 -22.35
CA HIS A 517 -36.11 -44.93 -23.12
C HIS A 517 -35.54 -43.51 -23.19
#